data_AF-A0A920T5J6-F1
#
_entry.id   AF-A0A920T5J6-F1
#
_cell.length_a   1.000
_cell.length_b   1.000
_cell.length_c   1.000
_cell.angle_alpha   90.00
_cell.angle_beta   90.00
_cell.angle_gamma   90.00
#
_symmetry.space_group_name_H-M   'P 1'
#
loop_
_entity.id
_entity.type
_entity.pdbx_description
1 polymer ?
#
loop_
_entity_poly.entity_id
_entity_poly.type
_entity_poly.pdbx_seq_one_letter_code
_entity_poly.pdbx_strand_id
1 'polypeptide(L)'
;MLLIWFLLLWVPTHFQTNLKKDHQGYVELICKEMIPAVSEQGIAKFNDVFCEKNYFSINESRQILESGIQYGLKPRMHADEFVDSGAAELAGKIGALSADHLMAVSERGIKALAENNVIATLLPGTIFFLGKNNYAPAGKL
;
A
#
# COMPACT_ATOMS: atom_id res chain seq x y z
N MET A 1 13.43 7.17 10.95
CA MET A 1 12.33 7.66 10.10
C MET A 1 11.20 6.67 10.25
N LEU A 2 10.19 6.98 11.06
CA LEU A 2 9.05 6.08 11.30
C LEU A 2 8.20 6.05 10.03
N LEU A 3 8.48 5.06 9.20
CA LEU A 3 7.52 4.54 8.24
C LEU A 3 6.36 3.97 9.06
N ILE A 4 5.12 4.29 8.69
CA ILE A 4 3.93 3.58 9.15
C ILE A 4 3.92 2.17 8.52
N TRP A 5 4.97 1.38 8.75
CA TRP A 5 4.99 -0.06 8.47
C TRP A 5 4.22 -0.81 9.57
N PHE A 6 4.10 -0.22 10.75
CA PHE A 6 3.65 -0.90 11.96
C PHE A 6 2.13 -1.12 12.07
N LEU A 7 1.33 -0.60 11.14
CA LEU A 7 -0.14 -0.62 11.27
C LEU A 7 -0.85 -1.62 10.37
N LEU A 8 -0.22 -2.18 9.34
CA LEU A 8 -0.92 -3.01 8.35
C LEU A 8 -0.59 -4.51 8.39
N LEU A 9 0.54 -4.89 9.00
CA LEU A 9 0.88 -6.30 9.29
C LEU A 9 0.70 -6.66 10.76
N TRP A 10 0.58 -5.67 11.65
CA TRP A 10 0.43 -5.87 13.09
C TRP A 10 -0.88 -5.26 13.57
N VAL A 11 -1.98 -5.98 13.38
CA VAL A 11 -3.21 -5.73 14.14
C VAL A 11 -2.92 -6.22 15.57
N PRO A 12 -2.93 -5.36 16.60
CA PRO A 12 -2.80 -5.82 17.98
C PRO A 12 -3.84 -6.89 18.27
N THR A 13 -3.47 -7.96 18.98
CA THR A 13 -4.36 -9.11 19.26
C THR A 13 -5.71 -8.72 19.89
N HIS A 14 -5.78 -7.59 20.59
CA HIS A 14 -7.03 -7.06 21.16
C HIS A 14 -8.03 -6.54 20.11
N PHE A 15 -7.58 -6.16 18.91
CA PHE A 15 -8.44 -5.80 17.78
C PHE A 15 -8.87 -7.02 16.96
N GLN A 16 -8.12 -8.12 16.99
CA GLN A 16 -8.33 -9.30 16.13
C GLN A 16 -9.54 -10.17 16.51
N THR A 17 -10.09 -10.06 17.72
CA THR A 17 -11.14 -10.99 18.18
C THR A 17 -12.53 -10.65 17.65
N ASN A 18 -12.83 -9.37 17.40
CA ASN A 18 -14.12 -8.93 16.84
C ASN A 18 -14.04 -8.46 15.38
N LEU A 19 -12.88 -7.95 14.91
CA LEU A 19 -12.73 -7.42 13.54
C LEU A 19 -12.50 -8.49 12.47
N LYS A 20 -12.25 -9.75 12.85
CA LYS A 20 -12.08 -10.87 11.88
C LYS A 20 -13.26 -11.07 10.92
N LYS A 21 -14.42 -10.44 11.18
CA LYS A 21 -15.62 -10.54 10.34
C LYS A 21 -16.06 -9.20 9.72
N ASP A 22 -15.41 -8.08 10.05
CA ASP A 22 -15.80 -6.75 9.57
C ASP A 22 -14.60 -6.00 9.01
N HIS A 23 -14.30 -6.29 7.74
CA HIS A 23 -13.19 -5.70 7.02
C HIS A 23 -13.39 -4.19 6.80
N GLN A 24 -14.62 -3.77 6.50
CA GLN A 24 -14.95 -2.37 6.30
C GLN A 24 -14.88 -1.58 7.61
N GLY A 25 -15.37 -2.14 8.73
CA GLY A 25 -15.22 -1.52 10.04
C GLY A 25 -13.75 -1.30 10.43
N TYR A 26 -12.85 -2.19 10.03
CA TYR A 26 -11.42 -1.99 10.24
C TYR A 26 -10.84 -0.85 9.37
N VAL A 27 -11.26 -0.75 8.10
CA VAL A 27 -10.89 0.39 7.23
C VAL A 27 -11.41 1.71 7.80
N GLU A 28 -12.63 1.73 8.33
CA GLU A 28 -13.18 2.92 9.00
C GLU A 28 -12.37 3.32 10.24
N LEU A 29 -11.98 2.35 11.08
CA LEU A 29 -11.11 2.59 12.22
C LEU A 29 -9.77 3.20 11.79
N ILE A 30 -9.15 2.67 10.72
CA ILE A 30 -7.90 3.21 10.18
C ILE A 30 -8.09 4.68 9.77
N CYS A 31 -9.11 4.97 8.96
CA CYS A 31 -9.33 6.30 8.39
C CYS A 31 -9.81 7.33 9.42
N LYS A 32 -10.65 6.94 10.38
CA LYS A 32 -11.31 7.87 11.31
C LYS A 32 -10.59 8.04 12.64
N GLU A 33 -9.76 7.07 13.04
CA GLU A 33 -9.08 7.11 14.36
C GLU A 33 -7.56 7.00 14.22
N MET A 34 -7.05 5.99 13.50
CA MET A 34 -5.62 5.71 13.49
C MET A 34 -4.81 6.75 12.70
N ILE A 35 -5.23 7.06 11.47
CA ILE A 35 -4.56 8.07 10.62
C ILE A 35 -4.53 9.45 11.30
N PRO A 36 -5.66 9.98 11.83
CA PRO A 36 -5.65 11.24 12.56
C PRO A 36 -4.69 11.21 13.77
N ALA A 37 -4.77 10.18 14.61
CA ALA A 37 -3.94 10.06 15.81
C ALA A 37 -2.43 9.94 15.48
N VAL A 38 -2.07 9.27 14.38
CA VAL A 38 -0.67 9.20 13.91
C VAL A 38 -0.22 10.53 13.31
N SER A 39 -1.10 11.22 12.60
CA SER A 39 -0.81 12.55 12.05
C SER A 39 -0.56 13.58 13.14
N GLU A 40 -1.35 13.57 14.22
CA GLU A 40 -1.19 14.48 15.36
C GLU A 40 0.16 14.34 16.06
N GLN A 41 0.75 13.14 16.04
CA GLN A 41 2.10 12.92 16.58
C GLN A 41 3.18 13.65 15.76
N GLY A 42 2.93 13.94 14.48
CA GLY A 42 3.85 14.68 13.60
C GLY A 42 5.13 13.94 13.21
N ILE A 43 5.22 12.63 13.51
CA ILE A 43 6.43 11.82 13.25
C ILE A 43 6.32 11.07 11.91
N ALA A 44 5.11 10.67 11.55
CA ALA A 44 4.86 9.98 10.29
C ALA A 44 4.88 10.97 9.11
N LYS A 45 5.54 10.56 8.02
CA LYS A 45 5.61 11.33 6.77
C LYS A 45 4.84 10.68 5.63
N PHE A 46 4.62 9.38 5.74
CA PHE A 46 4.07 8.54 4.69
C PHE A 46 2.90 7.73 5.23
N ASN A 47 1.89 7.54 4.39
CA ASN A 47 0.85 6.54 4.58
C ASN A 47 1.04 5.47 3.50
N ASP A 48 1.12 4.22 3.92
CA ASP A 48 1.36 3.07 3.04
C ASP A 48 0.14 2.15 3.08
N VAL A 49 -0.06 1.32 2.07
CA VAL A 49 -1.10 0.29 2.08
C VAL A 49 -0.65 -0.94 1.30
N PHE A 50 -1.03 -2.13 1.78
CA PHE A 50 -0.84 -3.38 1.06
C PHE A 50 -2.08 -3.73 0.26
N CYS A 51 -2.08 -3.33 -1.02
CA CYS A 51 -3.18 -3.57 -1.94
C CYS A 51 -3.00 -4.92 -2.64
N GLU A 52 -3.64 -5.96 -2.13
CA GLU A 52 -3.44 -7.34 -2.56
C GLU A 52 -4.69 -8.20 -2.28
N LYS A 53 -4.87 -9.26 -3.08
CA LYS A 53 -5.93 -10.25 -2.88
C LYS A 53 -5.86 -10.85 -1.47
N ASN A 54 -7.00 -10.84 -0.77
CA ASN A 54 -7.19 -11.28 0.62
C ASN A 54 -6.56 -10.35 1.69
N TYR A 55 -6.05 -9.19 1.29
CA TYR A 55 -5.65 -8.09 2.17
C TYR A 55 -6.59 -6.91 1.88
N PHE A 56 -6.07 -5.69 1.65
CA PHE A 56 -6.91 -4.57 1.24
C PHE A 56 -7.21 -4.63 -0.25
N SER A 57 -8.49 -4.54 -0.59
CA SER A 57 -8.93 -4.35 -1.97
C SER A 57 -8.50 -2.98 -2.50
N ILE A 58 -8.62 -2.80 -3.82
CA ILE A 58 -8.31 -1.52 -4.48
C ILE A 58 -9.15 -0.35 -3.94
N ASN A 59 -10.41 -0.60 -3.56
CA ASN A 59 -11.32 0.41 -3.04
C ASN A 59 -10.98 0.80 -1.60
N GLU A 60 -10.61 -0.16 -0.76
CA GLU A 60 -10.20 0.08 0.62
C GLU A 60 -8.83 0.78 0.65
N SER A 61 -7.91 0.35 -0.21
CA SER A 61 -6.60 0.99 -0.38
C SER A 61 -6.74 2.46 -0.79
N ARG A 62 -7.67 2.76 -1.71
CA ARG A 62 -8.01 4.14 -2.06
C ARG A 62 -8.49 4.93 -0.85
N GLN A 63 -9.45 4.40 -0.09
CA GLN A 63 -10.00 5.08 1.09
C GLN A 63 -8.91 5.41 2.12
N ILE A 64 -8.05 4.42 2.41
CA ILE A 64 -6.94 4.58 3.37
C ILE A 64 -5.97 5.65 2.90
N LEU A 65 -5.53 5.60 1.65
CA LEU A 65 -4.54 6.53 1.14
C LEU A 65 -5.09 7.95 0.98
N GLU A 66 -6.31 8.11 0.46
CA GLU A 66 -6.97 9.41 0.36
C GLU A 66 -7.20 10.03 1.75
N SER A 67 -7.55 9.23 2.77
CA SER A 67 -7.60 9.70 4.16
C SER A 67 -6.24 10.21 4.64
N GLY A 68 -5.16 9.46 4.42
CA GLY A 68 -3.80 9.91 4.77
C GLY A 68 -3.41 11.23 4.10
N ILE A 69 -3.78 11.42 2.83
CA ILE A 69 -3.54 12.67 2.09
C ILE A 69 -4.25 13.86 2.76
N GLN A 70 -5.48 13.68 3.25
CA GLN A 70 -6.21 14.74 3.97
C GLN A 70 -5.50 15.20 5.24
N TYR A 71 -4.72 14.31 5.87
CA TYR A 71 -3.90 14.59 7.05
C TYR A 71 -2.44 14.93 6.70
N GLY A 72 -2.12 15.20 5.43
CA GLY A 72 -0.79 15.64 5.00
C GLY A 72 0.25 14.52 4.91
N LEU A 73 -0.14 13.26 5.03
CA LEU A 73 0.73 12.11 4.82
C LEU A 73 0.90 11.83 3.33
N LYS A 74 2.12 11.53 2.90
CA LYS A 74 2.41 11.22 1.49
C LYS A 74 2.11 9.75 1.18
N PRO A 75 1.34 9.44 0.13
CA PRO A 75 0.99 8.07 -0.20
C PRO A 75 2.21 7.26 -0.69
N ARG A 76 2.32 6.01 -0.22
CA ARG A 76 3.14 4.93 -0.77
C ARG A 76 2.24 3.70 -0.89
N MET A 77 2.64 2.73 -1.71
CA MET A 77 1.82 1.54 -1.92
C MET A 77 2.70 0.31 -2.11
N HIS A 78 2.43 -0.75 -1.34
CA HIS A 78 2.84 -2.10 -1.69
C HIS A 78 1.87 -2.62 -2.76
N ALA A 79 2.37 -2.74 -3.99
CA ALA A 79 1.57 -2.89 -5.19
C ALA A 79 1.94 -4.17 -5.94
N ASP A 80 0.91 -4.94 -6.32
CA ASP A 80 0.99 -6.05 -7.27
C ASP A 80 2.12 -7.04 -6.92
N GLU A 81 2.23 -7.45 -5.65
CA GLU A 81 3.30 -8.33 -5.17
C GLU A 81 3.12 -9.76 -5.65
N PHE A 82 1.89 -10.28 -5.69
CA PHE A 82 1.61 -11.67 -6.07
C PHE A 82 0.67 -11.78 -7.26
N VAL A 83 -0.32 -10.90 -7.36
CA VAL A 83 -1.21 -10.79 -8.52
C VAL A 83 -1.40 -9.34 -8.95
N ASP A 84 -1.79 -9.14 -10.21
CA ASP A 84 -2.23 -7.84 -10.71
C ASP A 84 -3.52 -7.42 -9.99
N SER A 85 -3.39 -6.52 -9.02
CA SER A 85 -4.49 -5.96 -8.23
C SER A 85 -4.96 -4.61 -8.78
N GLY A 86 -4.35 -4.11 -9.85
CA GLY A 86 -4.50 -2.73 -10.33
C GLY A 86 -3.89 -1.70 -9.38
N ALA A 87 -3.00 -2.12 -8.48
CA ALA A 87 -2.43 -1.27 -7.43
C ALA A 87 -1.49 -0.22 -8.03
N ALA A 88 -0.65 -0.60 -9.00
CA ALA A 88 0.20 0.35 -9.72
C ALA A 88 -0.60 1.46 -10.43
N GLU A 89 -1.74 1.14 -11.06
CA GLU A 89 -2.62 2.17 -11.64
C GLU A 89 -3.21 3.10 -10.59
N LEU A 90 -3.60 2.58 -9.42
CA LEU A 90 -4.09 3.41 -8.32
C LEU A 90 -2.98 4.33 -7.80
N ALA A 91 -1.77 3.80 -7.59
CA ALA A 91 -0.60 4.56 -7.15
C ALA A 91 -0.33 5.76 -8.08
N GLY A 92 -0.39 5.54 -9.40
CA GLY A 92 -0.32 6.63 -10.38
C GLY A 92 -1.43 7.68 -10.19
N LYS A 93 -2.69 7.24 -10.11
CA LYS A 93 -3.86 8.13 -10.00
C LYS A 93 -3.88 9.01 -8.75
N ILE A 94 -3.38 8.53 -7.62
CA ILE A 94 -3.37 9.27 -6.35
C ILE A 94 -2.09 10.09 -6.14
N GLY A 95 -1.15 10.04 -7.09
CA GLY A 95 0.15 10.69 -6.94
C GLY A 95 1.00 10.10 -5.82
N ALA A 96 1.01 8.76 -5.69
CA ALA A 96 1.88 8.06 -4.76
C ALA A 96 3.35 8.42 -5.00
N LEU A 97 4.13 8.54 -3.93
CA LEU A 97 5.58 8.75 -4.05
C LEU A 97 6.25 7.52 -4.66
N SER A 98 5.84 6.32 -4.21
CA SER A 98 6.37 5.07 -4.72
C SER A 98 5.31 3.96 -4.76
N ALA A 99 5.54 3.02 -5.67
CA ALA A 99 4.88 1.72 -5.71
C ALA A 99 5.96 0.64 -5.54
N ASP A 100 5.77 -0.24 -4.56
CA ASP A 100 6.78 -1.18 -4.09
C ASP A 100 6.38 -2.62 -4.47
N HIS A 101 7.37 -3.53 -4.63
CA HIS A 101 7.25 -4.90 -5.14
C HIS A 101 7.10 -5.04 -6.66
N LEU A 102 5.90 -4.83 -7.20
CA LEU A 102 5.61 -4.84 -8.65
C LEU A 102 5.97 -6.15 -9.40
N MET A 103 5.90 -7.30 -8.71
CA MET A 103 6.21 -8.60 -9.33
C MET A 103 5.19 -8.99 -10.40
N ALA A 104 3.92 -8.67 -10.16
CA ALA A 104 2.78 -8.99 -11.02
C ALA A 104 2.19 -7.75 -11.68
N VAL A 105 2.96 -6.66 -11.76
CA VAL A 105 2.51 -5.40 -12.36
C VAL A 105 2.09 -5.58 -13.82
N SER A 106 0.98 -4.95 -14.21
CA SER A 106 0.49 -4.96 -15.58
C SER A 106 1.13 -3.87 -16.45
N GLU A 107 1.05 -4.01 -17.77
CA GLU A 107 1.50 -2.94 -18.71
C GLU A 107 0.76 -1.62 -18.49
N ARG A 108 -0.52 -1.68 -18.07
CA ARG A 108 -1.30 -0.49 -17.72
C ARG A 108 -0.77 0.15 -16.44
N GLY A 109 -0.40 -0.67 -15.45
CA GLY A 109 0.26 -0.25 -14.22
C GLY A 109 1.58 0.46 -14.49
N ILE A 110 2.48 -0.18 -15.24
CA ILE A 110 3.77 0.39 -15.66
C ILE A 110 3.59 1.77 -16.29
N LYS A 111 2.68 1.88 -17.27
CA LYS A 111 2.38 3.14 -17.94
C LYS A 111 1.87 4.20 -16.95
N ALA A 112 0.96 3.84 -16.04
CA ALA A 112 0.43 4.76 -15.05
C ALA A 112 1.50 5.28 -14.08
N LEU A 113 2.45 4.43 -13.66
CA LEU A 113 3.57 4.84 -12.81
C LEU A 113 4.45 5.86 -13.54
N ALA A 114 4.82 5.56 -14.80
CA ALA A 114 5.66 6.42 -15.63
C ALA A 114 5.00 7.78 -15.90
N GLU A 115 3.73 7.81 -16.29
CA GLU A 115 2.99 9.04 -16.59
C GLU A 115 2.83 9.96 -15.37
N ASN A 116 2.81 9.40 -14.16
CA ASN A 116 2.57 10.15 -12.92
C ASN A 116 3.83 10.34 -12.06
N ASN A 117 5.03 10.02 -12.58
CA ASN A 117 6.31 10.13 -11.87
C ASN A 117 6.35 9.37 -10.53
N VAL A 118 5.71 8.20 -10.47
CA VAL A 118 5.74 7.33 -9.29
C VAL A 118 7.01 6.47 -9.30
N ILE A 119 7.76 6.46 -8.20
CA ILE A 119 8.99 5.67 -8.10
C ILE A 119 8.63 4.18 -7.99
N ALA A 120 9.15 3.36 -8.91
CA ALA A 120 9.04 1.91 -8.83
C ALA A 120 10.13 1.34 -7.89
N THR A 121 9.75 0.92 -6.68
CA THR A 121 10.69 0.31 -5.71
C THR A 121 10.69 -1.21 -5.85
N LEU A 122 11.73 -1.76 -6.47
CA LEU A 122 11.85 -3.21 -6.64
C LEU A 122 12.46 -3.86 -5.40
N LEU A 123 11.83 -4.93 -4.91
CA LEU A 123 12.25 -5.66 -3.71
C LEU A 123 12.68 -7.11 -4.03
N PRO A 124 13.77 -7.31 -4.79
CA PRO A 124 14.20 -8.66 -5.22
C PRO A 124 14.56 -9.59 -4.05
N GLY A 125 14.94 -9.03 -2.89
CA GLY A 125 15.22 -9.80 -1.68
C GLY A 125 13.99 -10.56 -1.15
N THR A 126 12.80 -9.95 -1.22
CA THR A 126 11.54 -10.61 -0.84
C THR A 126 11.25 -11.79 -1.75
N ILE A 127 11.41 -11.59 -3.06
CA ILE A 127 11.19 -12.61 -4.10
C ILE A 127 12.14 -13.80 -3.87
N PHE A 128 13.43 -13.51 -3.66
CA PHE A 128 14.46 -14.49 -3.35
C PHE A 128 14.14 -15.28 -2.07
N PHE A 129 13.80 -14.58 -0.98
CA PHE A 129 13.49 -15.23 0.30
C PHE A 129 12.24 -16.13 0.23
N LEU A 130 11.23 -15.72 -0.53
CA LEU A 130 10.02 -16.52 -0.77
C LEU A 130 10.22 -17.68 -1.74
N GLY A 131 11.43 -17.88 -2.28
CA GLY A 131 11.73 -18.94 -3.24
C GLY A 131 10.97 -18.81 -4.56
N LYS A 132 10.59 -17.58 -4.93
CA LYS A 132 9.90 -17.30 -6.20
C LYS A 132 10.92 -17.04 -7.30
N ASN A 133 10.57 -17.46 -8.52
CA ASN A 133 11.43 -17.30 -9.71
C ASN A 133 10.98 -16.17 -10.64
N ASN A 134 9.78 -15.61 -10.42
CA ASN A 134 9.29 -14.47 -11.19
C ASN A 134 9.70 -13.17 -10.48
N TYR A 135 10.49 -12.34 -11.14
CA TYR A 135 10.93 -11.04 -10.63
C TYR A 135 10.14 -9.91 -11.26
N ALA A 136 10.09 -8.76 -10.60
CA ALA A 136 9.53 -7.55 -11.19
C ALA A 136 10.26 -7.19 -12.51
N PRO A 137 9.54 -6.71 -13.54
CA PRO A 137 10.10 -6.48 -14.88
C PRO A 137 10.93 -5.19 -14.94
N ALA A 138 12.08 -5.15 -14.26
CA ALA A 138 12.90 -3.96 -14.06
C ALA A 138 13.25 -3.20 -15.35
N GLY A 139 13.44 -3.90 -16.49
CA GLY A 139 13.75 -3.27 -17.76
C GLY A 139 12.58 -2.49 -18.41
N LYS A 140 11.37 -2.59 -17.85
CA LYS A 140 10.17 -1.88 -18.32
C LYS A 140 9.72 -0.76 -17.39
N LEU A 141 10.23 -0.71 -16.15
CA LEU A 141 9.83 0.20 -15.07
C LEU A 141 10.75 1.41 -14.96
#